data_AF-A0A8B9LH58-F1
#
_entry.id   AF-A0A8B9LH58-F1
#
_cell.length_a   1.000
_cell.length_b   1.000
_cell.length_c   1.000
_cell.angle_alpha   90.00
_cell.angle_beta   90.00
_cell.angle_gamma   90.00
#
_symmetry.space_group_name_H-M   'P 1'
#
loop_
_entity.id
_entity.type
_entity.pdbx_description
1 polymer ?
#
loop_
_entity_poly.entity_id
_entity_poly.type
_entity_poly.pdbx_seq_one_letter_code
_entity_poly.pdbx_strand_id
1 'polypeptide(L)'
;MIFFTSYGRQVRSLHQSAARAGGAGLFVHRDTTDNNPETPFEFTPENLKVSEYQGSRFFLCFPCLLPEYFFSSEPFHFLFLHSGIKVGETTPDKLFTLAEVECLGACVNAPMVQINDNYYEDLKPSDIEQILDELNAGRVPPPGPRNGRFSCEPAGGLTSLTEPPPGPGVGVRADL
;
A
#
# COMPACT_ATOMS: atom_id res chain seq x y z
N MET A 1 -11.31 59.09 -15.98
CA MET A 1 -10.99 58.14 -14.90
C MET A 1 -11.06 56.74 -15.51
N ILE A 2 -9.92 56.21 -15.98
CA ILE A 2 -9.82 54.93 -16.67
C ILE A 2 -9.36 53.91 -15.62
N PHE A 3 -10.21 52.93 -15.31
CA PHE A 3 -9.86 51.84 -14.40
C PHE A 3 -9.01 50.81 -15.16
N PHE A 4 -7.73 50.70 -14.82
CA PHE A 4 -6.89 49.57 -15.20
C PHE A 4 -7.22 48.39 -14.29
N THR A 5 -7.87 47.36 -14.83
CA THR A 5 -7.97 46.04 -14.18
C THR A 5 -6.60 45.37 -14.25
N SER A 6 -5.93 45.25 -13.12
CA SER A 6 -4.74 44.42 -12.97
C SER A 6 -5.12 42.95 -13.19
N TYR A 7 -4.72 42.39 -14.33
CA TYR A 7 -4.81 40.95 -14.60
C TYR A 7 -3.78 40.25 -13.70
N GLY A 8 -4.26 39.59 -12.65
CA GLY A 8 -3.43 38.77 -11.78
C GLY A 8 -2.70 37.71 -12.60
N ARG A 9 -1.37 37.72 -12.53
CA ARG A 9 -0.48 36.75 -13.19
C ARG A 9 -0.78 35.36 -12.62
N GLN A 10 -1.45 34.51 -13.40
CA GLN A 10 -1.71 33.12 -13.04
C GLN A 10 -0.37 32.37 -12.99
N VAL A 11 0.13 32.13 -11.77
CA VAL A 11 1.31 31.29 -11.55
C VAL A 11 0.90 29.85 -11.81
N ARG A 12 1.31 29.30 -12.94
CA ARG A 12 1.20 27.87 -13.21
C ARG A 12 2.29 27.17 -12.42
N SER A 13 1.90 26.50 -11.33
CA SER A 13 2.81 25.62 -10.60
C SER A 13 3.13 24.41 -11.48
N LEU A 14 4.41 24.23 -11.82
CA LEU A 14 4.89 22.98 -12.40
C LEU A 14 5.00 21.98 -11.25
N HIS A 15 4.13 20.98 -11.24
CA HIS A 15 4.28 19.85 -10.33
C HIS A 15 5.42 18.99 -10.87
N GLN A 16 6.53 18.98 -10.16
CA GLN A 16 7.57 17.99 -10.37
C GLN A 16 7.01 16.69 -9.78
N SER A 17 6.72 15.69 -10.63
CA SER A 17 6.53 14.33 -10.13
C SER A 17 7.74 14.00 -9.26
N ALA A 18 7.50 13.55 -8.03
CA ALA A 18 8.56 13.15 -7.13
C ALA A 18 9.50 12.20 -7.89
N ALA A 19 10.75 12.63 -8.09
CA ALA A 19 11.76 11.76 -8.63
C ALA A 19 12.10 10.77 -7.51
N ARG A 20 11.46 9.61 -7.49
CA ARG A 20 11.97 8.51 -6.68
C ARG A 20 13.33 8.13 -7.24
N ALA A 21 14.32 8.06 -6.35
CA ALA A 21 15.53 7.32 -6.62
C ALA A 21 15.10 5.91 -7.06
N GLY A 22 15.38 5.54 -8.30
CA GLY A 22 15.15 4.17 -8.76
C GLY A 22 15.79 3.24 -7.74
N GLY A 23 15.00 2.31 -7.19
CA GLY A 23 15.50 1.38 -6.18
C GLY A 23 16.84 0.81 -6.63
N ALA A 24 17.79 0.66 -5.71
CA ALA A 24 19.13 0.15 -5.98
C ALA A 24 19.14 -1.35 -6.38
N GLY A 25 18.10 -1.81 -7.09
CA GLY A 25 18.02 -3.12 -7.69
C GLY A 25 19.08 -3.25 -8.77
N LEU A 26 19.81 -4.34 -8.71
CA LEU A 26 20.72 -4.73 -9.78
C LEU A 26 19.89 -5.30 -10.94
N PHE A 27 19.90 -4.61 -12.10
CA PHE A 27 19.16 -5.04 -13.31
C PHE A 27 19.97 -5.96 -14.23
N VAL A 28 21.02 -6.59 -13.71
CA VAL A 28 21.84 -7.57 -14.44
C VAL A 28 21.87 -8.88 -13.67
N HIS A 29 21.72 -9.99 -14.39
CA HIS A 29 21.84 -11.32 -13.80
C HIS A 29 23.31 -11.69 -13.62
N ARG A 30 23.62 -12.33 -12.50
CA ARG A 30 24.90 -12.98 -12.23
C ARG A 30 24.59 -14.36 -11.66
N ASP A 31 25.12 -15.40 -12.30
CA ASP A 31 24.89 -16.76 -11.86
C ASP A 31 25.43 -16.94 -10.43
N THR A 32 24.58 -17.45 -9.56
CA THR A 32 24.96 -17.92 -8.22
C THR A 32 24.72 -19.42 -8.11
N THR A 33 25.13 -20.03 -7.00
CA THR A 33 24.82 -21.45 -6.73
C THR A 33 23.32 -21.72 -6.66
N ASP A 34 22.54 -20.73 -6.26
CA ASP A 34 21.10 -20.87 -5.97
C ASP A 34 20.20 -20.31 -7.09
N ASN A 35 20.76 -19.55 -8.03
CA ASN A 35 20.02 -18.91 -9.12
C ASN A 35 20.90 -18.86 -10.37
N ASN A 36 20.76 -19.87 -11.21
CA ASN A 36 21.43 -20.05 -12.50
C ASN A 36 20.53 -20.86 -13.46
N PRO A 37 20.85 -20.94 -14.77
CA PRO A 37 20.03 -21.66 -15.75
C PRO A 37 19.84 -23.16 -15.49
N GLU A 38 20.70 -23.79 -14.69
CA GLU A 38 20.65 -25.21 -14.35
C GLU A 38 19.84 -25.47 -13.06
N THR A 39 19.38 -24.41 -12.39
CA THR A 39 18.60 -24.53 -11.15
C THR A 39 17.26 -25.21 -11.45
N PRO A 40 16.95 -26.36 -10.82
CA PRO A 40 15.77 -27.13 -11.15
C PRO A 40 14.49 -26.35 -10.77
N PHE A 41 13.69 -26.02 -11.78
CA PHE A 41 12.39 -25.36 -11.62
C PHE A 41 11.37 -25.97 -12.59
N GLU A 42 10.29 -26.51 -12.04
CA GLU A 42 9.10 -26.89 -12.80
C GLU A 42 7.86 -26.42 -12.04
N PHE A 43 6.84 -25.97 -12.77
CA PHE A 43 5.55 -25.70 -12.17
C PHE A 43 4.93 -27.00 -11.66
N THR A 44 4.30 -26.94 -10.49
CA THR A 44 3.43 -28.04 -10.06
C THR A 44 2.24 -28.16 -11.02
N PRO A 45 1.64 -29.35 -11.19
CA PRO A 45 0.45 -29.53 -12.03
C PRO A 45 -0.73 -28.61 -11.69
N GLU A 46 -0.79 -28.18 -10.42
CA GLU A 46 -1.77 -27.20 -9.91
C GLU A 46 -1.38 -25.75 -10.28
N ASN A 47 -0.10 -25.39 -10.15
CA ASN A 47 0.40 -24.05 -10.50
C ASN A 47 0.46 -23.78 -12.01
N LEU A 48 0.45 -24.84 -12.84
CA LEU A 48 0.21 -24.71 -14.28
C LEU A 48 -1.19 -24.13 -14.60
N LYS A 49 -2.12 -24.11 -13.62
CA LYS A 49 -3.48 -23.59 -13.79
C LYS A 49 -3.73 -22.26 -13.06
N VAL A 50 -3.05 -21.99 -11.95
CA VAL A 50 -3.14 -20.72 -11.21
C VAL A 50 -1.82 -20.51 -10.49
N SER A 51 -1.03 -19.52 -10.87
CA SER A 51 0.25 -19.25 -10.21
C SER A 51 0.07 -18.26 -9.07
N GLU A 52 0.17 -18.70 -7.80
CA GLU A 52 0.49 -17.79 -6.70
C GLU A 52 0.92 -18.54 -5.43
N TYR A 53 2.21 -18.50 -5.07
CA TYR A 53 2.67 -18.43 -3.68
C TYR A 53 4.17 -18.14 -3.62
N GLN A 54 4.62 -17.21 -2.76
CA GLN A 54 5.91 -17.31 -2.05
C GLN A 54 6.14 -16.17 -1.05
N GLY A 55 6.05 -16.52 0.24
CA GLY A 55 6.59 -15.77 1.39
C GLY A 55 5.82 -14.51 1.76
N SER A 56 5.81 -14.15 3.05
CA SER A 56 5.14 -12.95 3.54
C SER A 56 5.94 -11.69 3.17
N ARG A 57 5.53 -11.02 2.09
CA ARG A 57 6.14 -9.78 1.62
C ARG A 57 5.38 -8.57 2.17
N PHE A 58 6.10 -7.66 2.81
CA PHE A 58 5.56 -6.43 3.36
C PHE A 58 5.84 -5.31 2.37
N PHE A 59 4.77 -4.83 1.75
CA PHE A 59 4.78 -3.65 0.92
C PHE A 59 4.24 -2.48 1.76
N LEU A 60 5.15 -1.68 2.29
CA LEU A 60 4.79 -0.41 2.91
C LEU A 60 4.57 0.63 1.81
N CYS A 61 3.32 1.02 1.62
CA CYS A 61 3.00 2.18 0.81
C CYS A 61 3.02 3.42 1.66
N PHE A 62 3.99 4.23 1.35
CA PHE A 62 4.10 5.55 1.90
C PHE A 62 3.23 6.51 1.06
N PRO A 63 2.19 7.16 1.62
CA PRO A 63 1.36 8.06 0.83
C PRO A 63 2.20 9.21 0.25
N CYS A 64 2.45 9.16 -1.06
CA CYS A 64 3.32 10.06 -1.83
C CYS A 64 2.89 11.54 -1.87
N LEU A 65 1.84 11.93 -1.13
CA LEU A 65 1.26 13.27 -1.15
C LEU A 65 1.33 14.00 0.19
N LEU A 66 1.84 13.37 1.25
CA LEU A 66 2.12 14.08 2.50
C LEU A 66 3.58 14.52 2.50
N PRO A 67 3.86 15.80 2.85
CA PRO A 67 5.23 16.31 2.85
C PRO A 67 6.11 15.45 3.76
N GLU A 68 7.35 15.20 3.32
CA GLU A 68 8.41 14.41 4.01
C GLU A 68 8.54 14.71 5.53
N TYR A 69 8.08 15.89 5.96
CA TYR A 69 8.11 16.35 7.35
C TYR A 69 7.08 15.68 8.27
N PHE A 70 5.96 15.16 7.75
CA PHE A 70 5.07 14.31 8.55
C PHE A 70 5.62 12.88 8.67
N PHE A 71 6.70 12.57 7.95
CA PHE A 71 7.00 11.23 7.46
C PHE A 71 8.28 10.63 8.04
N SER A 72 9.28 11.47 8.32
CA SER A 72 10.48 11.11 9.09
C SER A 72 10.18 10.76 10.56
N SER A 73 8.98 11.12 11.06
CA SER A 73 8.54 10.89 12.44
C SER A 73 7.51 9.77 12.61
N GLU A 74 7.13 9.06 11.53
CA GLU A 74 6.11 8.02 11.64
C GLU A 74 6.68 6.73 12.28
N PRO A 75 6.12 6.25 13.41
CA PRO A 75 6.57 5.09 14.19
C PRO A 75 6.73 3.76 13.41
N PHE A 76 6.18 3.68 12.20
CA PHE A 76 6.23 2.51 11.32
C PHE A 76 7.64 2.15 10.86
N HIS A 77 8.47 3.16 10.57
CA HIS A 77 9.89 2.95 10.23
C HIS A 77 10.69 2.50 11.47
N PHE A 78 10.30 2.98 12.65
CA PHE A 78 10.96 2.64 13.91
C PHE A 78 10.74 1.18 14.30
N LEU A 79 9.57 0.60 14.00
CA LEU A 79 9.27 -0.77 14.39
C LEU A 79 10.18 -1.79 13.69
N PHE A 80 10.36 -1.68 12.38
CA PHE A 80 11.26 -2.57 11.65
C PHE A 80 12.74 -2.27 11.88
N LEU A 81 13.11 -1.01 12.15
CA LEU A 81 14.43 -0.67 12.67
C LEU A 81 14.70 -1.32 14.03
N HIS A 82 13.69 -1.43 14.89
CA HIS A 82 13.79 -2.13 16.17
C HIS A 82 14.00 -3.64 15.97
N SER A 83 13.36 -4.22 14.95
CA SER A 83 13.61 -5.59 14.46
C SER A 83 14.98 -5.77 13.78
N GLY A 84 15.73 -4.68 13.58
CA GLY A 84 17.07 -4.68 13.02
C GLY A 84 17.16 -4.79 11.49
N ILE A 85 16.05 -4.63 10.76
CA ILE A 85 16.04 -4.69 9.29
C ILE A 85 15.79 -3.31 8.66
N LYS A 86 16.41 -3.06 7.52
CA LYS A 86 16.21 -1.85 6.72
C LYS A 86 15.25 -2.11 5.56
N VAL A 87 14.79 -1.02 4.93
CA VAL A 87 14.02 -1.10 3.69
C VAL A 87 14.85 -1.84 2.62
N GLY A 88 14.25 -2.85 1.99
CA GLY A 88 14.88 -3.74 1.03
C GLY A 88 15.50 -5.00 1.63
N GLU A 89 15.56 -5.12 2.96
CA GLU A 89 16.12 -6.30 3.63
C GLU A 89 15.05 -7.33 4.00
N THR A 90 15.51 -8.55 4.26
CA THR A 90 14.68 -9.67 4.72
C THR A 90 15.19 -10.12 6.08
N THR A 91 14.28 -10.46 6.98
CA THR A 91 14.61 -10.96 8.32
C THR A 91 15.45 -12.25 8.26
N PRO A 92 16.31 -12.54 9.26
CA PRO A 92 17.18 -13.73 9.25
C PRO A 92 16.42 -15.06 9.19
N ASP A 93 15.20 -15.10 9.73
CA ASP A 93 14.28 -16.25 9.66
C ASP A 93 13.60 -16.42 8.29
N LYS A 94 13.85 -15.49 7.35
CA LYS A 94 13.29 -15.47 5.99
C LYS A 94 11.76 -15.37 5.94
N LEU A 95 11.13 -14.91 7.03
CA LEU A 95 9.68 -14.78 7.10
C LEU A 95 9.17 -13.45 6.54
N PHE A 96 9.93 -12.37 6.71
CA PHE A 96 9.49 -11.02 6.40
C PHE A 96 10.49 -10.26 5.54
N THR A 97 10.01 -9.71 4.42
CA THR A 97 10.77 -8.78 3.58
C THR A 97 10.12 -7.42 3.61
N LEU A 98 10.88 -6.38 3.96
CA LEU A 98 10.41 -5.00 4.01
C LEU A 98 10.67 -4.30 2.67
N ALA A 99 9.62 -3.87 1.97
CA ALA A 99 9.73 -3.10 0.75
C ALA A 99 8.94 -1.79 0.86
N GLU A 100 9.53 -0.70 0.39
CA GLU A 100 8.81 0.55 0.15
C GLU A 100 8.21 0.52 -1.26
N VAL A 101 6.92 0.84 -1.36
CA VAL A 101 6.20 0.93 -2.63
C VAL A 101 5.53 2.30 -2.80
N GLU A 102 5.11 2.58 -4.03
CA GLU A 102 4.28 3.75 -4.37
C GLU A 102 2.86 3.60 -3.81
N CYS A 103 2.01 4.57 -4.13
CA CYS A 103 0.57 4.54 -3.90
C CYS A 103 -0.06 3.15 -4.18
N LEU A 104 -0.67 2.57 -3.14
CA LEU A 104 -1.43 1.31 -3.22
C LEU A 104 -2.95 1.51 -3.41
N GLY A 105 -3.41 2.75 -3.64
CA GLY A 105 -4.81 3.05 -3.92
C GLY A 105 -5.74 3.12 -2.70
N ALA A 106 -5.21 3.05 -1.48
CA ALA A 106 -5.96 3.11 -0.22
C ALA A 106 -5.80 4.48 0.50
N CYS A 107 -5.79 5.57 -0.25
CA CYS A 107 -5.39 6.89 0.26
C CYS A 107 -6.29 7.42 1.38
N VAL A 108 -7.61 7.20 1.30
CA VAL A 108 -8.56 7.64 2.33
C VAL A 108 -8.45 6.82 3.62
N ASN A 109 -7.72 5.70 3.56
CA ASN A 109 -7.45 4.72 4.60
C ASN A 109 -6.01 4.76 5.12
N ALA A 110 -5.28 5.83 4.80
CA ALA A 110 -3.94 6.04 5.33
C ALA A 110 -3.97 6.25 6.86
N PRO A 111 -2.93 5.80 7.58
CA PRO A 111 -1.77 5.03 7.12
C PRO A 111 -2.11 3.55 6.90
N MET A 112 -1.45 2.91 5.93
CA MET A 112 -1.76 1.53 5.50
C MET A 112 -0.51 0.75 5.09
N VAL A 113 -0.63 -0.58 5.11
CA VAL A 113 0.39 -1.53 4.62
C VAL A 113 -0.27 -2.64 3.82
N GLN A 114 0.43 -3.19 2.84
CA GLN A 114 0.05 -4.42 2.18
C GLN A 114 0.97 -5.55 2.63
N ILE A 115 0.40 -6.67 3.03
CA ILE A 115 1.15 -7.88 3.36
C ILE A 115 0.60 -9.00 2.49
N ASN A 116 1.42 -9.50 1.57
CA ASN A 116 0.97 -10.35 0.47
C ASN A 116 -0.19 -9.69 -0.28
N ASP A 117 -1.36 -10.32 -0.28
CA ASP A 117 -2.54 -9.85 -1.01
C ASP A 117 -3.49 -9.00 -0.14
N ASN A 118 -3.15 -8.83 1.14
CA ASN A 118 -4.04 -8.22 2.12
C ASN A 118 -3.64 -6.79 2.43
N TYR A 119 -4.64 -5.91 2.39
CA TYR A 119 -4.53 -4.51 2.82
C TYR A 119 -4.86 -4.40 4.31
N TYR A 120 -4.00 -3.72 5.05
CA TYR A 120 -4.22 -3.35 6.45
C TYR A 120 -4.16 -1.83 6.55
N GLU A 121 -5.22 -1.25 7.08
CA GLU A 121 -5.55 0.15 6.86
C GLU A 121 -5.84 0.86 8.17
N ASP A 122 -5.79 2.20 8.16
CA ASP A 122 -6.05 3.05 9.33
C ASP A 122 -5.21 2.68 10.56
N LEU A 123 -3.94 2.38 10.32
CA LEU A 123 -3.08 1.71 11.29
C LEU A 123 -2.51 2.66 12.35
N LYS A 124 -2.38 2.14 13.56
CA LYS A 124 -1.50 2.66 14.60
C LYS A 124 -0.27 1.76 14.73
N PRO A 125 0.79 2.22 15.42
CA PRO A 125 1.99 1.40 15.65
C PRO A 125 1.68 0.08 16.35
N SER A 126 0.82 0.14 17.37
CA SER A 126 0.34 -1.03 18.11
C SER A 126 -0.36 -2.05 17.23
N ASP A 127 -1.04 -1.58 16.18
CA ASP A 127 -1.78 -2.47 15.27
C ASP A 127 -0.82 -3.27 14.40
N ILE A 128 0.31 -2.69 13.99
CA ILE A 128 1.35 -3.43 13.27
C ILE A 128 2.02 -4.46 14.15
N GLU A 129 2.37 -4.11 15.39
CA GLU A 129 2.93 -5.07 16.35
C GLU A 129 2.01 -6.29 16.47
N GLN A 130 0.71 -6.05 16.66
CA GLN A 130 -0.28 -7.11 16.71
C GLN A 130 -0.35 -7.93 15.41
N ILE A 131 -0.35 -7.27 14.24
CA ILE A 131 -0.38 -7.95 12.94
C ILE A 131 0.86 -8.85 12.78
N LEU A 132 2.04 -8.36 13.14
CA LEU A 132 3.29 -9.11 13.07
C LEU A 132 3.28 -10.32 14.01
N ASP A 133 2.80 -10.15 15.25
CA ASP A 133 2.69 -11.25 16.22
C ASP A 133 1.71 -12.33 15.76
N GLU A 134 0.57 -11.94 15.17
CA GLU A 134 -0.38 -12.87 14.61
C GLU A 134 0.21 -13.65 13.42
N LEU A 135 0.91 -12.96 12.51
CA LEU A 135 1.59 -13.59 11.37
C LEU A 135 2.71 -14.53 11.81
N ASN A 136 3.51 -14.14 12.81
CA ASN A 136 4.53 -14.99 13.42
C ASN A 136 3.93 -16.25 14.06
N ALA A 137 2.75 -16.13 14.64
CA ALA A 137 2.01 -17.27 15.19
C ALA A 137 1.29 -18.11 14.12
N GLY A 138 1.50 -17.83 12.82
CA GLY A 138 0.88 -18.55 11.71
C GLY A 138 -0.60 -18.23 11.50
N ARG A 139 -1.12 -17.15 12.10
CA ARG A 139 -2.48 -16.66 11.88
C ARG A 139 -2.49 -15.55 10.83
N VAL A 140 -3.60 -15.44 10.11
CA VAL A 140 -3.81 -14.33 9.16
C VAL A 140 -4.77 -13.34 9.81
N PRO A 141 -4.32 -12.13 10.18
CA PRO A 141 -5.19 -11.10 10.73
C PRO A 141 -6.25 -10.68 9.68
N PRO A 142 -7.43 -10.19 10.12
CA PRO A 142 -8.43 -9.72 9.18
C PRO A 142 -7.92 -8.48 8.40
N PRO A 143 -8.05 -8.47 7.05
CA PRO A 143 -7.71 -7.31 6.24
C PRO A 143 -8.75 -6.18 6.41
N GLY A 144 -8.31 -4.95 6.17
CA GLY A 144 -9.12 -3.74 6.22
C GLY A 144 -8.75 -2.75 7.34
N PRO A 145 -9.59 -1.73 7.57
CA PRO A 145 -9.37 -0.67 8.56
C PRO A 145 -9.30 -1.17 10.01
N ARG A 146 -8.42 -0.54 10.82
CA ARG A 146 -8.29 -0.83 12.27
C ARG A 146 -8.91 0.21 13.20
N ASN A 147 -9.46 1.30 12.67
CA ASN A 147 -10.00 2.40 13.47
C ASN A 147 -11.52 2.30 13.79
N GLY A 148 -12.18 1.20 13.42
CA GLY A 148 -13.60 0.94 13.72
C GLY A 148 -14.58 1.23 12.58
N ARG A 149 -14.13 1.83 11.48
CA ARG A 149 -14.90 1.84 10.23
C ARG A 149 -14.70 0.51 9.47
N PHE A 150 -15.55 0.22 8.51
CA PHE A 150 -15.54 -1.00 7.71
C PHE A 150 -14.69 -0.87 6.44
N SER A 151 -14.75 0.26 5.76
CA SER A 151 -14.08 0.47 4.48
C SER A 151 -13.62 1.92 4.34
N CYS A 152 -14.23 2.70 3.46
CA CYS A 152 -13.86 4.07 3.15
C CYS A 152 -14.86 5.11 3.66
N GLU A 153 -15.86 4.71 4.46
CA GLU A 153 -16.84 5.64 5.00
C GLU A 153 -16.20 6.64 5.98
N PRO A 154 -16.84 7.79 6.21
CA PRO A 154 -16.39 8.70 7.25
C PRO A 154 -16.44 8.02 8.62
N ALA A 155 -15.38 8.16 9.41
CA ALA A 155 -15.29 7.53 10.74
C ALA A 155 -16.40 7.97 11.72
N GLY A 156 -17.04 9.12 11.47
CA GLY A 156 -18.18 9.62 12.24
C GLY A 156 -19.54 9.01 11.85
N GLY A 157 -19.56 8.02 10.96
CA GLY A 157 -20.79 7.42 10.42
C GLY A 157 -21.11 7.88 8.99
N LEU A 158 -22.12 7.24 8.38
CA LEU A 158 -22.53 7.50 7.00
C LEU A 158 -23.07 8.93 6.85
N THR A 159 -22.38 9.75 6.05
CA THR A 159 -22.83 11.11 5.67
C THR A 159 -23.51 11.15 4.31
N SER A 160 -23.44 10.05 3.55
CA SER A 160 -24.05 9.84 2.25
C SER A 160 -24.42 8.36 2.10
N LEU A 161 -25.19 8.01 1.06
CA LEU A 161 -25.70 6.65 0.83
C LEU A 161 -26.45 6.09 2.05
N THR A 162 -27.20 6.96 2.75
CA THR A 162 -27.97 6.60 3.95
C THR A 162 -29.31 5.94 3.63
N GLU A 163 -29.77 6.06 2.39
CA GLU A 163 -31.01 5.46 1.89
C GLU A 163 -30.70 4.18 1.11
N PRO A 164 -31.64 3.21 1.07
CA PRO A 164 -31.48 2.02 0.23
C PRO A 164 -31.37 2.41 -1.25
N PRO A 165 -30.55 1.70 -2.05
CA PRO A 165 -30.40 2.02 -3.46
C PRO A 165 -31.72 1.85 -4.21
N PRO A 166 -31.99 2.70 -5.22
CA PRO A 166 -33.14 2.51 -6.07
C PRO A 166 -33.04 1.16 -6.78
N GLY A 167 -34.15 0.42 -6.80
CA GLY A 167 -34.23 -0.86 -7.50
C GLY A 167 -34.06 -0.73 -9.02
N PRO A 168 -34.03 -1.85 -9.74
CA PRO A 168 -33.90 -1.83 -11.20
C PRO A 168 -35.08 -1.07 -11.85
N GLY A 169 -34.80 -0.38 -12.95
CA GLY A 169 -35.81 0.38 -13.71
C GLY A 169 -35.95 1.86 -13.30
N VAL A 170 -35.39 2.28 -12.16
CA VAL A 170 -35.39 3.69 -11.76
C VAL A 170 -34.45 4.50 -12.65
N GLY A 171 -34.94 5.58 -13.24
CA GLY A 171 -34.16 6.44 -14.14
C GLY A 171 -33.90 5.85 -15.53
N VAL A 172 -34.48 4.67 -15.84
CA VAL A 172 -34.42 4.10 -17.19
C VAL A 172 -35.25 4.97 -18.13
N ARG A 173 -34.68 5.29 -19.29
CA ARG A 173 -35.35 6.10 -20.31
C ARG A 173 -36.51 5.31 -20.92
N ALA A 174 -37.56 6.00 -21.33
CA ALA A 174 -38.76 5.38 -21.88
C ALA A 174 -38.55 4.70 -23.25
N ASP A 175 -37.42 4.98 -23.92
CA ASP A 175 -37.06 4.49 -25.25
C ASP A 175 -36.04 3.33 -25.24
N LEU A 176 -35.76 2.74 -24.06
CA LEU A 176 -34.85 1.61 -23.86
C LEU A 176 -35.61 0.29 -23.75
#